data_AF-A0A384JCH6-F1
#
_entry.id   AF-A0A384JCH6-F1
#
_cell.length_a   1.000
_cell.length_b   1.000
_cell.length_c   1.000
_cell.angle_alpha   90.00
_cell.angle_beta   90.00
_cell.angle_gamma   90.00
#
_symmetry.space_group_name_H-M   'P 1'
#
loop_
_entity.id
_entity.type
_entity.pdbx_description
1 polymer ?
#
loop_
_entity_poly.entity_id
_entity_poly.type
_entity_poly.pdbx_seq_one_letter_code
_entity_poly.pdbx_strand_id
1 'polypeptide(L)'
;MGWITLRKKRSRNITPDVDFQLEEDLKITTRHVENVSLNECSRSQRYPFISPNVSDSELPFIPATAVSQGTSSELGGLLLVIDDVVYDCTEFTTEHPGGKGILEGFAGSDCSWQFWRFHGKKDMEIGRVLRVGRTKGARNKYAEPVKWVGLKSLGDNDW
;
A
#
# COMPACT_ATOMS: atom_id res chain seq x y z
N MET A 1 6.82 -15.49 -33.69
CA MET A 1 5.70 -15.68 -34.64
C MET A 1 5.01 -17.00 -34.30
N GLY A 2 3.71 -17.01 -33.99
CA GLY A 2 2.92 -18.21 -33.68
C GLY A 2 2.46 -18.24 -32.21
N TRP A 3 1.32 -17.70 -31.79
CA TRP A 3 -0.10 -17.92 -32.12
C TRP A 3 -0.69 -19.22 -31.57
N ILE A 4 -1.28 -19.05 -30.39
CA ILE A 4 -2.36 -19.76 -29.69
C ILE A 4 -3.24 -20.67 -30.57
N THR A 5 -3.47 -21.91 -30.12
CA THR A 5 -4.55 -22.77 -30.62
C THR A 5 -5.68 -22.86 -29.59
N LEU A 6 -6.81 -22.28 -29.94
CA LEU A 6 -8.04 -22.25 -29.15
C LEU A 6 -8.84 -23.55 -29.35
N ARG A 7 -9.26 -24.22 -28.27
CA ARG A 7 -10.23 -25.32 -28.29
C ARG A 7 -11.44 -24.95 -27.42
N LYS A 8 -12.57 -24.63 -28.07
CA LYS A 8 -13.86 -24.36 -27.42
C LYS A 8 -14.72 -25.63 -27.47
N LYS A 9 -15.11 -26.17 -26.31
CA LYS A 9 -16.22 -27.15 -26.21
C LYS A 9 -17.45 -26.45 -25.65
N ARG A 10 -18.58 -26.63 -26.36
CA ARG A 10 -19.93 -26.21 -25.99
C ARG A 10 -20.46 -27.09 -24.85
N SER A 11 -21.26 -26.53 -23.94
CA SER A 11 -22.39 -27.26 -23.35
C SER A 11 -23.50 -26.31 -22.85
N ARG A 12 -24.59 -26.31 -23.63
CA ARG A 12 -26.04 -26.36 -23.32
C ARG A 12 -26.64 -25.63 -22.10
N ASN A 13 -27.78 -25.02 -22.42
CA ASN A 13 -28.74 -24.21 -21.66
C ASN A 13 -29.39 -24.90 -20.44
N ILE A 14 -29.69 -24.12 -19.40
CA ILE A 14 -30.84 -24.30 -18.48
C ILE A 14 -31.34 -22.89 -18.07
N THR A 15 -32.60 -22.58 -18.36
CA THR A 15 -33.39 -21.51 -17.69
C THR A 15 -34.14 -22.13 -16.52
N PRO A 16 -34.53 -21.33 -15.51
CA PRO A 16 -35.97 -21.13 -15.36
C PRO A 16 -36.41 -19.68 -15.07
N ASP A 17 -37.64 -19.47 -15.52
CA ASP A 17 -38.56 -18.34 -15.41
C ASP A 17 -38.97 -18.02 -13.97
N VAL A 18 -38.95 -16.72 -13.59
CA VAL A 18 -39.83 -16.16 -12.56
C VAL A 18 -40.10 -14.68 -12.88
N ASP A 19 -41.31 -14.46 -13.37
CA ASP A 19 -42.02 -13.19 -13.51
C ASP A 19 -42.24 -12.53 -12.13
N PHE A 20 -41.93 -11.25 -11.95
CA PHE A 20 -42.48 -10.47 -10.83
C PHE A 20 -42.62 -8.99 -11.17
N GLN A 21 -43.88 -8.55 -11.07
CA GLN A 21 -44.44 -7.29 -11.53
C GLN A 21 -43.73 -6.03 -11.05
N LEU A 22 -43.55 -5.11 -11.99
CA LEU A 22 -43.35 -3.69 -11.74
C LEU A 22 -44.65 -3.03 -11.31
N GLU A 23 -44.46 -1.90 -10.62
CA GLU A 23 -45.44 -0.88 -10.21
C GLU A 23 -46.04 -1.08 -8.81
N GLU A 24 -45.60 -0.24 -7.88
CA GLU A 24 -46.54 0.64 -7.20
C GLU A 24 -45.83 1.83 -6.53
N ASP A 25 -46.45 2.98 -6.69
CA ASP A 25 -46.04 4.30 -6.23
C ASP A 25 -45.73 4.37 -4.74
N LEU A 26 -44.53 4.85 -4.39
CA LEU A 26 -44.28 5.39 -3.06
C LEU A 26 -43.71 6.81 -3.16
N LYS A 27 -44.60 7.75 -2.85
CA LYS A 27 -44.32 9.14 -2.48
C LYS A 27 -43.23 9.17 -1.40
N ILE A 28 -42.01 9.52 -1.77
CA ILE A 28 -40.94 9.77 -0.80
C ILE A 28 -40.89 11.26 -0.52
N THR A 29 -41.41 11.59 0.67
CA THR A 29 -41.23 12.86 1.35
C THR A 29 -39.75 13.19 1.47
N THR A 30 -39.37 14.41 1.08
CA THR A 30 -38.02 14.96 1.22
C THR A 30 -37.66 15.07 2.70
N ARG A 31 -36.99 14.04 3.23
CA ARG A 31 -36.16 14.14 4.44
C ARG A 31 -34.72 14.05 3.99
N HIS A 32 -33.96 15.09 4.29
CA HIS A 32 -32.52 15.13 4.05
C HIS A 32 -31.88 13.93 4.75
N VAL A 33 -31.35 12.98 3.98
CA VAL A 33 -30.47 11.92 4.48
C VAL A 33 -29.05 12.39 4.21
N GLU A 34 -28.48 13.11 5.18
CA GLU A 34 -27.04 13.31 5.26
C GLU A 34 -26.42 12.13 6.00
N ASN A 35 -26.31 11.02 5.29
CA ASN A 35 -25.20 10.08 5.44
C ASN A 35 -25.19 9.17 4.22
N VAL A 36 -24.74 9.73 3.11
CA VAL A 36 -24.31 8.94 1.97
C VAL A 36 -22.97 8.34 2.34
N SER A 37 -22.98 7.22 3.07
CA SER A 37 -21.88 6.28 3.00
C SER A 37 -21.99 5.66 1.61
N LEU A 38 -21.32 6.29 0.64
CA LEU A 38 -21.09 5.66 -0.65
C LEU A 38 -20.29 4.41 -0.35
N ASN A 39 -21.01 3.29 -0.26
CA ASN A 39 -20.46 1.97 -0.42
C ASN A 39 -20.08 1.87 -1.90
N GLU A 40 -19.07 2.63 -2.31
CA GLU A 40 -18.25 2.21 -3.43
C GLU A 40 -17.62 0.89 -3.01
N CYS A 41 -17.55 -0.05 -3.93
CA CYS A 41 -16.82 -1.29 -3.75
C CYS A 41 -15.30 -0.96 -3.73
N SER A 42 -14.88 -0.17 -2.76
CA SER A 42 -13.50 0.21 -2.48
C SER A 42 -13.00 -0.75 -1.42
N ARG A 43 -11.89 -1.41 -1.74
CA ARG A 43 -11.17 -2.34 -0.87
C ARG A 43 -11.05 -1.71 0.52
N SER A 44 -11.61 -2.33 1.55
CA SER A 44 -11.65 -1.75 2.90
C SER A 44 -10.23 -1.43 3.37
N GLN A 45 -9.88 -0.14 3.44
CA GLN A 45 -8.61 0.30 4.00
C GLN A 45 -8.49 -0.24 5.43
N ARG A 46 -7.46 -1.05 5.67
CA ARG A 46 -7.29 -1.78 6.93
C ARG A 46 -6.96 -0.85 8.10
N TYR A 47 -6.27 0.25 7.81
CA TYR A 47 -5.87 1.25 8.78
C TYR A 47 -6.26 2.64 8.24
N PRO A 48 -6.81 3.52 9.09
CA PRO A 48 -7.13 4.88 8.68
C PRO A 48 -5.85 5.69 8.51
N PHE A 49 -5.84 6.59 7.52
CA PHE A 49 -4.77 7.59 7.39
C PHE A 49 -4.79 8.58 8.55
N ILE A 50 -3.60 9.02 8.96
CA ILE A 50 -3.41 9.93 10.10
C ILE A 50 -3.01 11.30 9.59
N SER A 51 -3.52 12.36 10.23
CA SER A 51 -3.20 13.74 9.87
C SER A 51 -1.67 13.98 9.84
N PRO A 52 -1.15 14.70 8.83
CA PRO A 52 0.27 15.00 8.70
C PRO A 52 0.83 15.80 9.89
N ASN A 53 -0.01 16.48 10.66
CA ASN A 53 0.42 17.29 11.82
C ASN A 53 0.74 16.43 13.06
N VAL A 54 0.24 15.20 13.14
CA VAL A 54 0.47 14.31 14.28
C VAL A 54 1.93 13.84 14.29
N SER A 55 2.53 13.83 15.48
CA SER A 55 3.92 13.39 15.67
C SER A 55 4.05 11.87 15.53
N ASP A 56 5.23 11.38 15.12
CA ASP A 56 5.41 9.93 14.87
C ASP A 56 5.29 9.08 16.15
N SER A 57 5.54 9.69 17.32
CA SER A 57 5.43 9.03 18.62
C SER A 57 3.98 8.73 19.03
N GLU A 58 3.03 9.52 18.52
CA GLU A 58 1.60 9.42 18.82
C GLU A 58 0.87 8.46 17.85
N LEU A 59 1.59 7.92 16.86
CA LEU A 59 1.01 6.98 15.89
C LEU A 59 0.62 5.66 16.57
N PRO A 60 -0.49 5.03 16.13
CA PRO A 60 -0.93 3.74 16.63
C PRO A 60 0.14 2.68 16.32
N PHE A 61 0.38 1.80 17.29
CA PHE A 61 1.36 0.73 17.12
C PHE A 61 0.78 -0.44 16.31
N ILE A 62 1.45 -0.78 15.22
CA ILE A 62 1.14 -1.90 14.34
C ILE A 62 2.28 -2.92 14.48
N PRO A 63 2.01 -4.17 14.89
CA PRO A 63 3.07 -5.16 15.04
C PRO A 63 3.67 -5.51 13.66
N ALA A 64 4.99 -5.69 13.61
CA ALA A 64 5.71 -5.99 12.35
C ALA A 64 5.18 -7.27 11.66
N THR A 65 4.67 -8.23 12.43
CA THR A 65 4.00 -9.43 11.91
C THR A 65 2.78 -9.06 11.08
N ALA A 66 1.93 -8.15 11.55
CA ALA A 66 0.76 -7.67 10.82
C ALA A 66 1.15 -6.88 9.56
N VAL A 67 2.20 -6.05 9.63
CA VAL A 67 2.73 -5.34 8.46
C VAL A 67 3.19 -6.31 7.38
N SER A 68 3.94 -7.36 7.76
CA SER A 68 4.44 -8.36 6.82
C SER A 68 3.35 -9.24 6.21
N GLN A 69 2.26 -9.50 6.94
CA GLN A 69 1.12 -10.30 6.48
C GLN A 69 0.12 -9.47 5.66
N GLY A 70 0.14 -8.14 5.80
CA GLY A 70 -0.77 -7.21 5.12
C GLY A 70 -0.67 -7.24 3.60
N THR A 71 0.38 -7.86 3.05
CA THR A 71 0.59 -8.05 1.62
C THR A 71 -0.24 -9.19 1.02
N SER A 72 -0.85 -10.07 1.83
CA SER A 72 -1.63 -11.21 1.33
C SER A 72 -2.97 -10.79 0.74
N SER A 73 -3.38 -11.48 -0.33
CA SER A 73 -4.46 -11.10 -1.26
C SER A 73 -5.83 -10.83 -0.62
N GLU A 74 -6.13 -11.40 0.54
CA GLU A 74 -7.43 -11.26 1.23
C GLU A 74 -7.60 -9.92 1.95
N LEU A 75 -6.50 -9.33 2.41
CA LEU A 75 -6.46 -8.05 3.13
C LEU A 75 -5.67 -6.99 2.35
N GLY A 76 -5.21 -7.36 1.15
CA GLY A 76 -4.00 -6.83 0.50
C GLY A 76 -3.93 -5.31 0.44
N GLY A 77 -3.14 -4.75 1.33
CA GLY A 77 -2.63 -3.38 1.24
C GLY A 77 -1.12 -3.43 1.01
N LEU A 78 -0.61 -2.46 0.26
CA LEU A 78 0.82 -2.30 0.09
C LEU A 78 1.36 -1.45 1.24
N LEU A 79 1.75 -2.12 2.32
CA LEU A 79 2.34 -1.48 3.49
C LEU A 79 3.86 -1.42 3.39
N LEU A 80 4.43 -0.27 3.70
CA LEU A 80 5.88 -0.03 3.74
C LEU A 80 6.29 0.52 5.10
N VAL A 81 7.53 0.28 5.48
CA VAL A 81 8.10 0.82 6.71
C VAL A 81 9.30 1.70 6.39
N ILE A 82 9.26 2.93 6.90
CA ILE A 82 10.33 3.93 6.79
C ILE A 82 10.52 4.54 8.17
N ASP A 83 11.72 4.43 8.73
CA ASP A 83 12.10 4.93 10.06
C ASP A 83 11.11 4.51 11.16
N ASP A 84 10.77 3.22 11.21
CA ASP A 84 9.77 2.62 12.12
C ASP A 84 8.34 3.17 11.96
N VAL A 85 8.05 3.98 10.95
CA VAL A 85 6.70 4.45 10.61
C VAL A 85 6.13 3.60 9.48
N VAL A 86 4.84 3.24 9.60
CA VAL A 86 4.10 2.43 8.63
C VAL A 86 3.31 3.33 7.70
N TYR A 87 3.50 3.10 6.40
CA TYR A 87 2.84 3.81 5.31
C TYR A 87 1.96 2.86 4.52
N ASP A 88 0.75 3.30 4.19
CA ASP A 88 -0.10 2.61 3.22
C ASP A 88 0.07 3.27 1.85
N CYS A 89 0.72 2.56 0.95
CA CYS A 89 1.00 3.00 -0.41
C CYS A 89 0.13 2.29 -1.45
N THR A 90 -0.97 1.65 -1.04
CA THR A 90 -1.86 0.88 -1.94
C THR A 90 -2.34 1.75 -3.11
N GLU A 91 -2.85 2.94 -2.81
CA GLU A 91 -3.34 3.88 -3.82
C GLU A 91 -2.19 4.64 -4.50
N PHE A 92 -1.06 4.82 -3.80
CA PHE A 92 0.12 5.53 -4.31
C PHE A 92 0.91 4.74 -5.37
N THR A 93 0.58 3.47 -5.60
CA THR A 93 1.33 2.59 -6.53
C THR A 93 1.43 3.14 -7.96
N THR A 94 0.38 3.79 -8.47
CA THR A 94 0.35 4.35 -9.83
C THR A 94 0.95 5.75 -9.92
N GLU A 95 1.04 6.45 -8.80
CA GLU A 95 1.53 7.84 -8.73
C GLU A 95 3.04 7.92 -8.43
N HIS A 96 3.62 6.85 -7.89
CA HIS A 96 5.03 6.80 -7.57
C HIS A 96 5.91 6.93 -8.84
N PRO A 97 6.76 7.98 -8.96
CA PRO A 97 7.58 8.22 -10.16
C PRO A 97 8.59 7.11 -10.46
N GLY A 98 9.03 6.37 -9.45
CA GLY A 98 9.91 5.19 -9.60
C GLY A 98 9.19 3.93 -10.07
N GLY A 99 7.87 4.00 -10.28
CA GLY A 99 7.01 2.90 -10.70
C GLY A 99 6.57 1.99 -9.54
N LYS A 100 5.52 1.20 -9.81
CA LYS A 100 4.90 0.30 -8.83
C LYS A 100 5.79 -0.86 -8.39
N GLY A 101 6.67 -1.35 -9.27
CA GLY A 101 7.45 -2.57 -9.03
C GLY A 101 8.42 -2.45 -7.84
N ILE A 102 8.92 -1.24 -7.58
CA ILE A 102 9.76 -0.97 -6.40
C ILE A 102 8.93 -1.13 -5.13
N LEU A 103 7.75 -0.51 -5.06
CA LEU A 103 6.84 -0.61 -3.91
C LEU A 103 6.42 -2.06 -3.65
N GLU A 104 6.04 -2.79 -4.71
CA GLU A 104 5.67 -4.22 -4.61
C GLU A 104 6.84 -5.07 -4.09
N GLY A 105 8.07 -4.77 -4.48
CA GLY A 105 9.28 -5.44 -3.99
C GLY A 105 9.52 -5.26 -2.49
N PHE A 106 9.14 -4.10 -1.94
CA PHE A 106 9.29 -3.76 -0.52
C PHE A 106 8.05 -4.01 0.33
N ALA A 107 6.95 -4.47 -0.26
CA ALA A 107 5.71 -4.72 0.45
C ALA A 107 5.94 -5.56 1.72
N GLY A 108 5.43 -5.06 2.84
CA GLY A 108 5.50 -5.68 4.16
C GLY A 108 6.88 -5.65 4.81
N SER A 109 7.79 -4.78 4.36
CA SER A 109 9.18 -4.74 4.83
C SER A 109 9.68 -3.31 5.06
N ASP A 110 10.77 -3.22 5.82
CA ASP A 110 11.51 -1.98 5.99
C ASP A 110 12.30 -1.65 4.72
N CYS A 111 12.25 -0.38 4.32
CA CYS A 111 12.97 0.17 3.18
C CYS A 111 13.65 1.52 3.49
N SER A 112 13.92 1.79 4.77
CA SER A 112 14.41 3.10 5.25
C SER A 112 15.68 3.56 4.51
N TRP A 113 16.72 2.73 4.45
CA TRP A 113 17.98 3.13 3.81
C TRP A 113 17.84 3.32 2.30
N GLN A 114 16.99 2.54 1.63
CA GLN A 114 16.71 2.67 0.20
C GLN A 114 15.93 3.96 -0.07
N PHE A 115 14.95 4.28 0.76
CA PHE A 115 14.19 5.52 0.65
C PHE A 115 15.14 6.72 0.70
N TRP A 116 15.98 6.82 1.74
CA TRP A 116 16.93 7.92 1.91
C TRP A 116 18.04 7.98 0.85
N ARG A 117 18.27 6.91 0.09
CA ARG A 117 19.21 6.93 -1.02
C ARG A 117 18.70 7.72 -2.23
N PHE A 118 17.39 7.75 -2.43
CA PHE A 118 16.75 8.33 -3.61
C PHE A 118 15.83 9.52 -3.27
N HIS A 119 15.41 9.67 -2.02
CA HIS A 119 14.46 10.69 -1.57
C HIS A 119 15.06 11.60 -0.49
N GLY A 120 14.65 12.86 -0.50
CA GLY A 120 14.99 13.85 0.51
C GLY A 120 13.84 14.12 1.49
N LYS A 121 14.07 15.07 2.40
CA LYS A 121 13.06 15.48 3.40
C LYS A 121 11.77 16.01 2.76
N LYS A 122 11.86 16.70 1.62
CA LYS A 122 10.70 17.25 0.91
C LYS A 122 9.75 16.16 0.40
N ASP A 123 10.31 15.07 -0.13
CA ASP A 123 9.52 13.94 -0.59
C ASP A 123 8.85 13.24 0.60
N MET A 124 9.58 13.16 1.72
CA MET A 124 9.05 12.62 2.97
C MET A 124 7.90 13.45 3.54
N GLU A 125 7.96 14.79 3.43
CA GLU A 125 6.88 15.69 3.84
C GLU A 125 5.59 15.41 3.05
N ILE A 126 5.69 15.17 1.75
CA ILE A 126 4.55 14.77 0.90
C ILE A 126 4.03 13.41 1.34
N GLY A 127 4.93 12.45 1.60
CA GLY A 127 4.59 11.10 2.06
C GLY A 127 3.91 11.03 3.43
N ARG A 128 3.95 12.11 4.25
CA ARG A 128 3.33 12.10 5.59
C ARG A 128 1.82 11.85 5.58
N VAL A 129 1.14 12.13 4.47
CA VAL A 129 -0.29 11.87 4.29
C VAL A 129 -0.62 10.38 4.22
N LEU A 130 0.35 9.54 3.86
CA LEU A 130 0.18 8.09 3.69
C LEU A 130 0.44 7.32 5.00
N ARG A 131 0.71 8.01 6.11
CA ARG A 131 1.00 7.40 7.41
C ARG A 131 -0.25 6.75 8.00
N VAL A 132 -0.08 5.54 8.48
CA VAL A 132 -1.15 4.77 9.15
C VAL A 132 -0.78 4.34 10.57
N GLY A 133 0.51 4.30 10.92
CA GLY A 133 0.94 3.85 12.24
C GLY A 133 2.44 3.86 12.42
N ARG A 134 2.90 3.32 13.55
CA ARG A 134 4.31 3.01 13.82
C ARG A 134 4.47 1.53 14.08
N THR A 135 5.65 1.00 13.81
CA THR A 135 5.99 -0.40 14.07
C THR A 135 7.35 -0.47 14.75
N LYS A 136 7.78 -1.68 15.09
CA LYS A 136 9.12 -1.93 15.60
C LYS A 136 9.57 -3.32 15.18
N GLY A 137 10.81 -3.42 14.71
CA GLY A 137 11.40 -4.71 14.32
C GLY A 137 10.95 -5.21 12.94
N ALA A 138 10.49 -4.31 12.07
CA ALA A 138 10.33 -4.62 10.65
C ALA A 138 11.71 -4.93 10.05
N ARG A 139 11.82 -6.03 9.31
CA ARG A 139 13.08 -6.45 8.70
C ARG A 139 13.18 -5.89 7.29
N ASN A 140 14.34 -5.34 6.94
CA ASN A 140 14.65 -4.96 5.57
C ASN A 140 15.09 -6.21 4.78
N LYS A 141 14.61 -6.35 3.54
CA LYS A 141 14.97 -7.48 2.66
C LYS A 141 16.41 -7.36 2.13
N TYR A 142 16.95 -6.14 2.08
CA TYR A 142 18.26 -5.85 1.52
C TYR A 142 19.14 -5.20 2.59
N ALA A 143 20.36 -5.72 2.74
CA ALA A 143 21.35 -5.11 3.61
C ALA A 143 21.83 -3.78 3.02
N GLU A 144 22.03 -2.77 3.88
CA GLU A 144 22.62 -1.50 3.45
C GLU A 144 24.06 -1.76 2.97
N PRO A 145 24.44 -1.33 1.75
CA PRO A 145 25.81 -1.44 1.28
C PRO A 145 26.76 -0.67 2.22
N VAL A 146 27.93 -1.26 2.49
CA VAL A 146 28.99 -0.56 3.22
C VAL A 146 29.35 0.74 2.51
N LYS A 147 29.18 1.87 3.19
CA LYS A 147 29.62 3.18 2.70
C LYS A 147 31.14 3.20 2.77
N TRP A 148 31.79 2.97 1.64
CA TRP A 148 33.23 3.18 1.50
C TRP A 148 33.55 4.67 1.48
N VAL A 149 33.55 5.27 2.67
CA VAL A 149 33.99 6.66 2.89
C VAL A 149 35.49 6.68 3.08
N GLY A 150 36.23 6.68 1.96
CA GLY A 150 37.68 6.88 1.96
C GLY A 150 38.44 5.76 2.67
N LEU A 151 38.94 4.80 1.88
CA LEU A 151 40.06 3.96 2.30
C LEU A 151 41.30 4.85 2.47
N LYS A 152 41.41 5.57 3.60
CA LYS A 152 42.72 5.93 4.12
C LYS A 152 43.25 4.69 4.80
N SER A 153 44.17 4.01 4.11
CA SER A 153 45.16 3.15 4.76
C SER A 153 45.72 3.93 5.95
N LEU A 154 45.47 3.46 7.15
CA LEU A 154 46.08 3.96 8.37
C LEU A 154 47.50 3.38 8.40
N GLY A 155 48.37 3.87 7.50
CA GLY A 155 49.65 3.22 7.25
C GLY A 155 50.61 3.85 6.23
N ASP A 156 50.19 4.82 5.41
CA ASP A 156 51.12 5.42 4.43
C ASP A 156 51.86 6.61 5.07
N ASN A 157 52.74 6.28 6.03
CA ASN A 157 53.81 7.16 6.49
C ASN A 157 55.09 6.74 5.77
N ASP A 158 55.45 7.35 4.64
CA ASP A 158 56.83 7.29 4.13
C ASP A 158 57.19 8.59 3.38
N TRP A 159 58.03 9.39 4.06
CA TRP A 159 58.83 10.55 3.64
C TRP A 159 58.15 11.87 3.22
#